data_AF-A0A7Y2GA72-F1
#
_entry.id   AF-A0A7Y2GA72-F1
#
_cell.length_a   1.000
_cell.length_b   1.000
_cell.length_c   1.000
_cell.angle_alpha   90.00
_cell.angle_beta   90.00
_cell.angle_gamma   90.00
#
_symmetry.space_group_name_H-M   'P 1'
#
loop_
_entity.id
_entity.type
_entity.pdbx_description
1 polymer ?
#
loop_
_entity_poly.entity_id
_entity_poly.type
_entity_poly.pdbx_seq_one_letter_code
_entity_poly.pdbx_strand_id
1 'polypeptide(L)'
;MSKAAFIAAVFVLGAASATLFSVRLSYFSVQPKGENFEIAWQADVEDGVSAYELHRRTTTTNNEFVLVRTQAPHGAGRLYSVRDDQVFKSASELIDYRLQAILADGSRQVLRLESVNYTPTAIRRTWGSIKAMF
;
A
#
# COMPACT_ATOMS: atom_id res chain seq x y z
N MET A 1 -20.17 -55.86 10.42
CA MET A 1 -20.19 -54.44 9.98
C MET A 1 -19.88 -54.41 8.50
N SER A 2 -20.81 -53.92 7.67
CA SER A 2 -20.67 -53.98 6.21
C SER A 2 -19.61 -52.98 5.73
N LYS A 3 -18.80 -53.37 4.73
CA LYS A 3 -17.78 -52.51 4.10
C LYS A 3 -18.35 -51.16 3.62
N ALA A 4 -19.65 -51.12 3.33
CA ALA A 4 -20.39 -49.92 2.94
C ALA A 4 -20.43 -48.84 4.05
N ALA A 5 -20.50 -49.23 5.33
CA ALA A 5 -20.50 -48.27 6.44
C ALA A 5 -19.12 -47.61 6.65
N PHE A 6 -18.04 -48.31 6.30
CA PHE A 6 -16.67 -47.80 6.40
C PHE A 6 -16.36 -46.81 5.27
N ILE A 7 -16.87 -47.06 4.06
CA ILE A 7 -16.69 -46.17 2.89
C ILE A 7 -17.48 -44.86 3.05
N ALA A 8 -18.68 -44.92 3.66
CA ALA A 8 -19.47 -43.72 3.96
C ALA A 8 -18.81 -42.84 5.05
N ALA A 9 -18.14 -43.43 6.03
CA ALA A 9 -17.44 -42.68 7.08
C ALA A 9 -16.16 -41.97 6.57
N VAL A 10 -15.49 -42.51 5.55
CA VAL A 10 -14.28 -41.91 4.97
C VAL A 10 -14.61 -40.75 4.02
N PHE A 11 -15.79 -40.73 3.39
CA PHE A 11 -16.19 -39.65 2.49
C PHE A 11 -16.61 -38.36 3.20
N VAL A 12 -16.85 -38.40 4.52
CA VAL A 12 -17.27 -37.25 5.33
C VAL A 12 -16.08 -36.46 5.91
N LEU A 13 -14.85 -36.99 5.83
CA LEU A 13 -13.65 -36.40 6.47
C LEU A 13 -12.80 -35.49 5.57
N GLY A 14 -13.23 -35.20 4.34
CA GLY A 14 -12.40 -34.57 3.31
C GLY A 14 -12.76 -33.13 2.89
N ALA A 15 -13.65 -32.43 3.59
CA ALA A 15 -13.96 -31.05 3.26
C ALA A 15 -12.86 -30.12 3.82
N ALA A 16 -11.75 -29.99 3.11
CA ALA A 16 -10.79 -28.91 3.34
C ALA A 16 -11.55 -27.59 3.19
N SER A 17 -11.84 -26.94 4.32
CA SER A 17 -12.51 -25.64 4.32
C SER A 17 -11.52 -24.62 3.77
N ALA A 18 -11.73 -24.16 2.55
CA ALA A 18 -10.95 -23.04 2.01
C ALA A 18 -11.29 -21.79 2.85
N THR A 19 -10.33 -21.33 3.64
CA THR A 19 -10.45 -20.04 4.34
C THR A 19 -10.40 -18.93 3.29
N LEU A 20 -11.53 -18.27 3.07
CA LEU A 20 -11.61 -17.12 2.18
C LEU A 20 -11.23 -15.87 2.97
N PHE A 21 -9.99 -15.41 2.81
CA PHE A 21 -9.56 -14.12 3.34
C PHE A 21 -10.15 -12.98 2.52
N SER A 22 -10.47 -11.87 3.17
CA SER A 22 -11.01 -10.68 2.52
C SER A 22 -10.40 -9.42 3.11
N VAL A 23 -9.95 -8.53 2.24
CA VAL A 23 -9.46 -7.21 2.63
C VAL A 23 -10.17 -6.17 1.78
N ARG A 24 -10.74 -5.17 2.43
CA ARG A 24 -11.42 -4.06 1.78
C ARG A 24 -11.01 -2.75 2.44
N LEU A 25 -10.62 -1.79 1.61
CA LEU A 25 -10.28 -0.45 2.05
C LEU A 25 -11.54 0.40 2.14
N SER A 26 -11.68 1.12 3.25
CA SER A 26 -12.63 2.23 3.37
C SER A 26 -12.00 3.57 2.97
N TYR A 27 -10.68 3.67 3.09
CA TYR A 27 -9.93 4.89 2.81
C TYR A 27 -8.52 4.56 2.32
N PHE A 28 -8.04 5.35 1.37
CA PHE A 28 -6.66 5.40 0.94
C PHE A 28 -6.37 6.80 0.40
N SER A 29 -5.23 7.38 0.78
CA SER A 29 -4.80 8.68 0.28
C SER A 29 -3.28 8.78 0.26
N VAL A 30 -2.78 9.46 -0.77
CA VAL A 30 -1.41 9.96 -0.83
C VAL A 30 -1.44 11.48 -0.84
N GLN A 31 -0.83 12.12 0.17
CA GLN A 31 -0.81 13.57 0.31
C GLN A 31 0.62 14.10 0.30
N PRO A 32 0.95 15.10 -0.53
CA PRO A 32 2.21 15.80 -0.42
C PRO A 32 2.27 16.60 0.89
N LYS A 33 3.38 16.49 1.62
CA LYS A 33 3.68 17.20 2.87
C LYS A 33 5.07 17.84 2.76
N GLY A 34 5.10 19.04 2.17
CA GLY A 34 6.35 19.72 1.84
C GLY A 34 7.12 18.91 0.79
N GLU A 35 8.31 18.45 1.17
CA GLU A 35 9.13 17.58 0.32
C GLU A 35 8.81 16.09 0.50
N ASN A 36 7.92 15.68 1.40
CA ASN A 36 7.63 14.27 1.66
C ASN A 36 6.22 13.89 1.20
N PHE A 37 5.92 12.60 1.23
CA PHE A 37 4.56 12.10 1.05
C PHE A 37 4.06 11.44 2.34
N GLU A 38 2.82 11.72 2.68
CA GLU A 38 2.08 11.00 3.71
C GLU A 38 1.07 10.09 3.04
N ILE A 39 1.23 8.79 3.26
CA ILE A 39 0.37 7.75 2.73
C ILE A 39 -0.44 7.22 3.90
N ALA A 40 -1.76 7.26 3.79
CA ALA A 40 -2.65 6.81 4.84
C ALA A 40 -3.75 5.92 4.27
N TRP A 41 -4.11 4.87 5.01
CA TRP A 41 -5.18 3.96 4.62
C TRP A 41 -5.93 3.42 5.83
N GLN A 42 -7.15 2.96 5.60
CA GLN A 42 -7.98 2.28 6.57
C GLN A 42 -8.75 1.18 5.87
N ALA A 43 -8.81 0.01 6.50
CA ALA A 43 -9.60 -1.12 6.03
C ALA A 43 -10.89 -1.21 6.84
N ASP A 44 -12.04 -1.42 6.18
CA ASP A 44 -13.28 -1.80 6.88
C ASP A 44 -13.38 -3.32 7.07
N VAL A 45 -12.64 -4.09 6.27
CA VAL A 45 -12.44 -5.53 6.45
C VAL A 45 -10.94 -5.83 6.36
N GLU A 46 -10.41 -6.49 7.38
CA GLU A 46 -8.99 -6.87 7.51
C GLU A 46 -8.91 -8.32 7.98
N ASP A 47 -9.36 -9.25 7.15
CA ASP A 47 -9.35 -10.68 7.48
C ASP A 47 -8.15 -11.38 6.85
N GLY A 48 -7.45 -12.17 7.66
CA GLY A 48 -6.27 -12.92 7.25
C GLY A 48 -5.08 -12.08 6.78
N VAL A 49 -5.01 -10.79 7.11
CA VAL A 49 -3.82 -9.97 6.77
C VAL A 49 -2.67 -10.33 7.70
N SER A 50 -1.53 -10.67 7.12
CA SER A 50 -0.25 -10.86 7.81
C SER A 50 0.58 -9.58 7.83
N ALA A 51 0.55 -8.81 6.74
CA ALA A 51 1.25 -7.53 6.61
C ALA A 51 0.66 -6.67 5.49
N TYR A 52 0.87 -5.36 5.59
CA TYR A 52 0.72 -4.44 4.47
C TYR A 52 2.09 -4.09 3.90
N GLU A 53 2.21 -4.08 2.57
CA GLU A 53 3.39 -3.62 1.85
C GLU A 53 3.04 -2.41 0.99
N LEU A 54 3.66 -1.27 1.31
CA LEU A 54 3.60 -0.07 0.50
C LEU A 54 4.78 -0.07 -0.46
N HIS A 55 4.48 -0.04 -1.76
CA HIS A 55 5.46 0.06 -2.83
C HIS A 55 5.35 1.41 -3.53
N ARG A 56 6.47 1.87 -4.08
CA ARG A 56 6.55 3.09 -4.89
C ARG A 56 7.24 2.82 -6.21
N ARG A 57 6.78 3.46 -7.28
CA ARG A 57 7.44 3.54 -8.58
C ARG A 57 7.66 5.00 -8.95
N THR A 58 8.87 5.30 -9.44
CA THR A 58 9.33 6.62 -9.87
C THR A 58 10.19 6.46 -11.13
N THR A 59 10.55 7.56 -11.78
CA THR A 59 11.49 7.50 -12.90
C THR A 59 12.88 6.99 -12.45
N THR A 60 13.31 7.33 -11.23
CA THR A 60 14.60 6.90 -10.67
C THR A 60 14.65 5.43 -10.26
N THR A 61 13.49 4.76 -10.14
CA THR A 61 13.42 3.32 -9.89
C THR A 61 13.31 2.51 -11.19
N ASN A 62 13.71 3.09 -12.34
CA ASN A 62 13.58 2.48 -13.66
C ASN A 62 12.15 2.00 -13.95
N ASN A 63 11.15 2.74 -13.46
CA ASN A 63 9.73 2.37 -13.56
C ASN A 63 9.37 1.01 -12.92
N GLU A 64 10.15 0.54 -11.94
CA GLU A 64 9.82 -0.61 -11.11
C GLU A 64 9.24 -0.19 -9.76
N PHE A 65 8.36 -1.03 -9.22
CA PHE A 65 7.83 -0.88 -7.86
C PHE A 65 8.86 -1.39 -6.85
N VAL A 66 9.35 -0.50 -6.00
CA VAL A 66 10.25 -0.82 -4.89
C VAL A 66 9.50 -0.74 -3.57
N LEU A 67 9.86 -1.60 -2.60
CA LEU A 67 9.26 -1.61 -1.27
C LEU A 67 9.69 -0.36 -0.50
N VAL A 68 8.72 0.38 0.03
CA VAL A 68 8.95 1.57 0.87
C VAL A 68 8.77 1.21 2.34
N ARG A 69 7.70 0.47 2.67
CA ARG A 69 7.37 0.12 4.05
C ARG A 69 6.59 -1.18 4.13
N THR A 70 6.88 -1.95 5.18
CA THR A 70 6.04 -3.05 5.64
C THR A 70 5.41 -2.66 6.97
N GLN A 71 4.11 -2.90 7.14
CA GLN A 71 3.39 -2.59 8.37
C GLN A 71 2.58 -3.80 8.85
N ALA A 72 2.70 -4.11 10.14
CA ALA A 72 1.88 -5.14 10.76
C ALA A 72 0.41 -4.68 10.84
N PRO A 73 -0.55 -5.59 10.65
CA PRO A 73 -1.97 -5.28 10.84
C PRO A 73 -2.23 -4.92 12.30
N HIS A 74 -3.16 -4.00 12.52
CA HIS A 74 -3.63 -3.62 13.85
C HIS A 74 -5.16 -3.57 13.96
N GLY A 75 -5.85 -4.13 12.98
CA GLY A 75 -7.29 -4.36 12.98
C GLY A 75 -8.06 -3.43 12.05
N ALA A 76 -9.21 -3.92 11.58
CA ALA A 76 -10.18 -3.14 10.81
C ALA A 76 -10.64 -1.88 11.56
N GLY A 77 -10.90 -0.82 10.82
CA GLY A 77 -11.33 0.47 11.33
C GLY A 77 -10.20 1.35 11.88
N ARG A 78 -8.96 0.87 11.92
CA ARG A 78 -7.80 1.63 12.39
C ARG A 78 -7.07 2.31 11.24
N LEU A 79 -6.62 3.54 11.49
CA LEU A 79 -5.87 4.33 10.52
C LEU A 79 -4.39 3.95 10.53
N TYR A 80 -3.87 3.58 9.36
CA TYR A 80 -2.45 3.44 9.10
C TYR A 80 -1.92 4.75 8.50
N SER A 81 -0.71 5.15 8.86
CA SER A 81 -0.01 6.29 8.25
C SER A 81 1.48 6.00 8.11
N VAL A 82 2.02 6.29 6.93
CA VAL A 82 3.43 6.12 6.58
C VAL A 82 3.92 7.40 5.93
N ARG A 83 5.05 7.91 6.42
CA ARG A 83 5.82 8.95 5.75
C ARG A 83 6.84 8.31 4.81
N ASP A 84 6.82 8.79 3.57
CA ASP A 84 7.84 8.52 2.56
C ASP A 84 8.68 9.78 2.31
N ASP A 85 9.91 9.75 2.82
CA ASP A 85 10.94 10.78 2.70
C ASP A 85 12.07 10.39 1.73
N GLN A 86 11.97 9.21 1.10
CA GLN A 86 13.03 8.65 0.25
C GLN A 86 12.77 8.82 -1.24
N VAL A 87 11.78 9.63 -1.61
CA VAL A 87 11.55 9.99 -3.01
C VAL A 87 12.64 10.99 -3.40
N PHE A 88 13.51 10.61 -4.34
CA PHE A 88 14.50 11.53 -4.91
C PHE A 88 13.82 12.45 -5.92
N LYS A 89 13.95 13.76 -5.72
CA LYS A 89 13.07 14.76 -6.36
C LYS A 89 13.88 15.83 -7.08
N SER A 90 14.47 15.50 -8.22
CA SER A 90 15.26 16.46 -9.03
C SER A 90 14.41 17.28 -10.01
N ALA A 91 13.22 16.78 -10.40
CA ALA A 91 12.30 17.42 -11.33
C ALA A 91 10.86 17.06 -11.00
N SER A 92 9.90 17.73 -11.66
CA SER A 92 8.51 17.29 -11.64
C SER A 92 8.40 15.91 -12.26
N GLU A 93 7.79 14.97 -11.56
CA GLU A 93 7.56 13.60 -12.05
C GLU A 93 6.24 13.04 -11.53
N LEU A 94 5.75 12.00 -12.20
CA LEU A 94 4.63 11.20 -11.73
C LEU A 94 5.18 10.11 -10.80
N ILE A 95 4.61 10.00 -9.61
CA ILE A 95 4.97 9.00 -8.60
C ILE A 95 3.78 8.07 -8.42
N ASP A 96 3.99 6.77 -8.57
CA ASP A 96 2.96 5.76 -8.35
C ASP A 96 3.17 5.05 -7.02
N TYR A 97 2.13 4.97 -6.21
CA TYR A 97 2.09 4.16 -4.99
C TYR A 97 1.17 2.96 -5.17
N ARG A 98 1.60 1.81 -4.67
CA ARG A 98 0.82 0.57 -4.66
C ARG A 98 0.78 -0.01 -3.26
N LEU A 99 -0.42 -0.14 -2.71
CA LEU A 99 -0.64 -0.83 -1.44
C LEU A 99 -1.06 -2.28 -1.70
N GLN A 100 -0.38 -3.21 -1.04
CA GLN A 100 -0.69 -4.64 -1.07
C GLN A 100 -0.91 -5.16 0.34
N ALA A 101 -1.83 -6.12 0.49
CA ALA A 101 -1.91 -6.98 1.67
C ALA A 101 -1.22 -8.32 1.37
N ILE A 102 -0.44 -8.79 2.33
CA ILE A 102 0.07 -10.15 2.39
C ILE A 102 -0.88 -10.94 3.27
N LEU A 103 -1.47 -11.99 2.74
CA LEU A 103 -2.47 -12.80 3.44
C LEU A 103 -1.80 -13.93 4.25
N ALA A 104 -2.56 -14.58 5.12
CA ALA A 104 -2.07 -15.64 6.01
C ALA A 104 -1.64 -16.90 5.24
N ASP A 105 -2.15 -17.10 4.03
CA ASP A 105 -1.68 -18.13 3.09
C ASP A 105 -0.44 -17.72 2.28
N GLY A 106 0.09 -16.51 2.53
CA GLY A 106 1.25 -15.94 1.82
C GLY A 106 0.91 -15.34 0.45
N SER A 107 -0.35 -15.39 0.01
CA SER A 107 -0.77 -14.73 -1.22
C SER A 107 -0.74 -13.20 -1.07
N ARG A 108 -0.62 -12.49 -2.19
CA ARG A 108 -0.57 -11.03 -2.23
C ARG A 108 -1.79 -10.47 -2.93
N GLN A 109 -2.50 -9.56 -2.26
CA GLN A 109 -3.64 -8.84 -2.81
C GLN A 109 -3.27 -7.37 -3.05
N VAL A 110 -3.36 -6.89 -4.29
CA VAL A 110 -3.26 -5.45 -4.58
C VAL A 110 -4.55 -4.77 -4.15
N LEU A 111 -4.45 -3.82 -3.23
CA LEU A 111 -5.62 -3.11 -2.69
C LEU A 111 -5.85 -1.78 -3.39
N ARG A 112 -4.77 -1.07 -3.72
CA ARG A 112 -4.85 0.24 -4.35
C ARG A 112 -3.61 0.55 -5.16
N LEU A 113 -3.82 1.29 -6.24
CA LEU A 113 -2.81 1.96 -7.04
C LEU A 113 -3.21 3.43 -7.14
N GLU A 114 -2.31 4.35 -6.82
CA GLU A 114 -2.56 5.79 -6.88
C GLU A 114 -1.35 6.53 -7.44
N SER A 115 -1.60 7.41 -8.40
CA SER A 115 -0.57 8.22 -9.05
C SER A 115 -0.67 9.66 -8.57
N VAL A 116 0.44 10.25 -8.16
CA VAL A 116 0.52 11.63 -7.69
C VAL A 116 1.57 12.39 -8.49
N ASN A 117 1.19 13.57 -8.97
CA ASN A 117 2.14 14.48 -9.61
C ASN A 117 2.94 15.21 -8.54
N TYR A 118 4.26 15.03 -8.55
CA TYR A 118 5.16 15.86 -7.78
C TYR A 118 5.59 17.06 -8.62
N THR A 119 5.54 18.26 -8.03
CA THR A 119 6.10 19.47 -8.61
C THR A 119 6.82 20.24 -7.51
N PRO A 120 8.14 20.46 -7.61
CA PRO A 120 8.88 21.22 -6.61
C PRO A 120 8.30 22.62 -6.43
N THR A 121 8.01 23.02 -5.19
CA THR A 121 7.53 24.38 -4.86
C THR A 121 8.60 25.47 -5.00
N ALA A 122 9.85 25.09 -5.28
CA ALA A 122 11.00 25.99 -5.38
C ALA A 122 11.13 26.67 -6.75
N ILE A 123 10.11 27.44 -7.16
CA ILE A 123 10.32 28.57 -8.10
C ILE A 123 9.59 29.80 -7.54
N ARG A 124 9.89 30.19 -6.30
CA ARG A 124 9.76 31.61 -5.91
C ARG A 124 11.05 32.32 -6.31
N ARG A 125 11.13 32.66 -7.59
CA ARG A 125 12.08 33.64 -8.12
C ARG A 125 11.84 34.98 -7.44
N THR A 126 12.51 35.28 -6.33
CA THR A 126 12.60 36.64 -5.80
C THR A 126 13.56 37.44 -6.68
N TRP A 127 13.08 37.88 -7.84
CA TRP A 127 13.77 38.85 -8.69
C TRP A 127 13.48 40.31 -8.28
N GLY A 128 12.96 40.55 -7.07
CA GLY A 128 12.34 41.84 -6.71
C GLY A 128 13.13 42.78 -5.79
N SER A 129 14.27 42.40 -5.19
CA SER A 129 14.87 43.25 -4.14
C SER A 129 16.36 43.57 -4.27
N ILE A 130 17.07 43.09 -5.30
CA ILE A 130 18.50 43.42 -5.49
C ILE A 130 18.71 44.74 -6.27
N LYS A 131 17.63 45.49 -6.56
CA LYS A 131 17.68 46.72 -7.37
C LYS A 131 17.49 48.04 -6.58
N ALA A 132 17.67 48.03 -5.27
CA ALA A 132 17.44 49.20 -4.41
C ALA A 132 18.68 49.65 -3.61
N MET A 133 19.90 49.25 -4.01
CA MET A 133 21.16 49.61 -3.32
C MET A 133 22.11 50.48 -4.15
N PHE A 134 21.63 51.10 -5.23
CA PHE A 134 22.39 52.07 -6.02
C PHE A 134 21.55 53.30 -6.30
#